data_AF-A0A1M7EKB1-F1
#
_entry.id   AF-A0A1M7EKB1-F1
#
_cell.length_a   1.000
_cell.length_b   1.000
_cell.length_c   1.000
_cell.angle_alpha   90.00
_cell.angle_beta   90.00
_cell.angle_gamma   90.00
#
_symmetry.space_group_name_H-M   'P 1'
#
loop_
_entity.id
_entity.type
_entity.pdbx_description
1 polymer ?
#
loop_
_entity_poly.entity_id
_entity_poly.type
_entity_poly.pdbx_seq_one_letter_code
_entity_poly.pdbx_strand_id
1 'polypeptide(L)' 'MQDDELHFLEEQLAGTELLACVTCGEDTLHAHLEVLEVYPVGTELLMQCTHCQTERKWMDWTPTKPKGQEN' A
#
# COMPACT_ATOMS: atom_id res chain seq x y z
N MET A 1 22.48 -3.62 -21.66
CA MET A 1 22.31 -3.49 -20.20
C MET A 1 21.41 -2.29 -19.94
N GLN A 2 20.15 -2.39 -20.40
CA GLN A 2 19.10 -1.35 -20.28
C GLN A 2 17.69 -1.99 -20.42
N ASP A 3 17.54 -3.05 -21.23
CA ASP A 3 16.24 -3.74 -21.37
C ASP A 3 15.83 -4.55 -20.13
N ASP A 4 16.78 -5.21 -19.46
CA ASP A 4 16.49 -6.06 -18.30
C ASP A 4 15.96 -5.26 -17.10
N GLU A 5 16.43 -4.02 -16.93
CA GLU A 5 16.02 -3.14 -15.84
C GLU A 5 14.62 -2.56 -16.08
N LEU A 6 14.31 -2.19 -17.32
CA LEU A 6 12.97 -1.74 -17.70
C LEU A 6 11.94 -2.86 -17.50
N HIS A 7 12.27 -4.08 -17.95
CA HIS A 7 11.38 -5.23 -17.80
C HIS A 7 11.11 -5.57 -16.34
N PHE A 8 12.14 -5.54 -15.49
CA PHE A 8 12.00 -5.76 -14.06
C PHE A 8 11.10 -4.71 -13.38
N LEU A 9 11.19 -3.44 -13.79
CA LEU A 9 10.32 -2.39 -13.27
C LEU A 9 8.86 -2.55 -13.73
N GLU A 10 8.65 -2.95 -14.98
CA GLU A 10 7.32 -3.23 -15.53
C GLU A 10 6.64 -4.40 -14.81
N GLU A 11 7.39 -5.47 -14.50
CA GLU A 11 6.87 -6.61 -13.72
C GLU A 11 6.46 -6.20 -12.31
N GLN A 12 7.24 -5.33 -11.65
CA GLN A 12 6.88 -4.81 -10.32
C GLN A 12 5.65 -3.91 -10.36
N LEU A 13 5.53 -3.05 -11.37
CA LEU A 13 4.34 -2.23 -11.59
C LEU A 13 3.10 -3.09 -11.86
N ALA A 14 3.23 -4.14 -12.67
CA ALA A 14 2.14 -5.07 -12.98
C ALA A 14 1.67 -5.87 -11.76
N GLY A 15 2.57 -6.15 -10.81
CA GLY A 15 2.24 -6.81 -9.54
C GLY A 15 1.66 -5.87 -8.48
N THR A 16 1.61 -4.55 -8.74
CA THR A 16 1.10 -3.58 -7.77
C THR A 16 -0.42 -3.48 -7.89
N GLU A 17 -1.12 -3.76 -6.79
CA GLU A 17 -2.58 -3.62 -6.73
C GLU A 17 -2.99 -2.15 -6.75
N LEU A 18 -3.91 -1.81 -7.67
CA LEU A 18 -4.55 -0.50 -7.71
C LEU A 18 -5.73 -0.48 -6.72
N LEU A 19 -5.93 0.66 -6.07
CA LEU A 19 -7.01 0.86 -5.12
C LEU A 19 -8.02 1.83 -5.70
N ALA A 20 -9.31 1.49 -5.57
CA ALA A 20 -10.40 2.37 -5.97
C ALA A 20 -10.41 3.64 -5.11
N CYS A 21 -10.19 4.80 -5.75
CA CYS A 21 -10.30 6.08 -5.09
C CYS A 21 -11.77 6.50 -5.02
N VAL A 22 -12.31 6.66 -3.81
CA VAL A 22 -13.71 7.10 -3.62
C VAL A 22 -13.96 8.55 -4.06
N THR A 23 -12.89 9.34 -4.24
CA THR A 23 -13.01 10.76 -4.61
C THR A 23 -13.05 10.96 -6.13
N CYS A 24 -12.13 10.35 -6.88
CA CYS A 24 -12.13 10.46 -8.34
C CYS A 24 -12.86 9.30 -9.04
N GLY A 25 -13.16 8.21 -8.34
CA GLY A 25 -13.86 7.05 -8.89
C GLY A 25 -12.99 6.16 -9.80
N GLU A 26 -11.69 6.42 -9.87
CA GLU A 26 -10.73 5.63 -10.65
C GLU A 26 -9.95 4.66 -9.77
N ASP A 27 -9.51 3.54 -10.36
CA ASP A 27 -8.56 2.62 -9.75
C ASP A 27 -7.15 3.18 -9.92
N THR A 28 -6.53 3.59 -8.82
CA THR A 28 -5.25 4.31 -8.86
C THR A 28 -4.28 3.79 -7.83
N LEU A 29 -2.99 4.07 -8.07
CA LEU A 29 -1.99 3.96 -7.03
C LEU A 29 -2.29 4.96 -5.92
N HIS A 30 -2.00 4.56 -4.68
CA HIS A 30 -2.06 5.43 -3.53
C HIS A 30 -0.69 5.43 -2.86
N ALA A 31 -0.06 6.60 -2.79
CA ALA A 31 1.24 6.76 -2.18
C ALA A 31 1.10 6.85 -0.65
N HIS A 32 1.96 6.15 0.07
CA HIS A 32 2.07 6.33 1.51
C HIS A 32 2.73 7.68 1.82
N LEU A 33 2.05 8.52 2.60
CA LEU A 33 2.59 9.79 3.08
C LEU A 33 3.17 9.66 4.49
N GLU A 34 2.37 9.17 5.43
CA GLU A 34 2.70 9.19 6.85
C GLU A 34 2.07 8.02 7.62
N VAL A 35 2.73 7.57 8.69
CA VAL A 35 2.14 6.68 9.70
C VAL A 35 1.47 7.54 10.77
N LEU A 36 0.15 7.43 10.91
CA LEU A 36 -0.61 8.22 11.87
C LEU A 36 -0.59 7.58 13.27
N GLU A 37 -0.86 6.28 13.35
CA GLU A 37 -0.89 5.56 14.62
C GLU A 37 -0.55 4.07 14.43
N VAL A 38 0.13 3.48 15.43
CA VAL A 38 0.48 2.06 15.44
C VAL A 38 -0.29 1.37 16.56
N TYR A 39 -1.11 0.40 16.20
CA TYR A 39 -1.86 -0.44 17.12
C TYR A 39 -1.23 -1.83 17.24
N PRO A 40 -1.59 -2.61 18.28
CA PRO A 40 -1.08 -3.98 18.42
C PRO A 40 -1.39 -4.93 17.25
N VAL A 41 -2.42 -4.62 16.47
CA VAL A 41 -2.97 -5.49 15.41
C VAL A 41 -2.98 -4.83 14.03
N GLY A 42 -2.44 -3.62 13.89
CA GLY A 42 -2.44 -2.91 12.63
C GLY A 42 -1.91 -1.49 12.74
N THR A 43 -1.70 -0.84 11.60
CA THR A 43 -1.16 0.51 11.49
C THR A 43 -2.12 1.39 10.72
N GLU A 44 -2.45 2.56 11.26
CA GLU A 44 -3.17 3.60 10.52
C GLU A 44 -2.16 4.45 9.72
N LEU A 45 -2.38 4.52 8.42
CA LEU A 45 -1.54 5.20 7.44
C LEU A 45 -2.34 6.34 6.81
N LEU A 46 -1.66 7.45 6.51
CA LEU A 46 -2.15 8.47 5.60
C LEU A 46 -1.64 8.15 4.20
N MET A 47 -2.57 7.92 3.29
CA MET A 47 -2.32 7.60 1.89
C MET A 47 -2.86 8.72 1.00
N GLN A 48 -2.21 8.99 -0.13
CA GLN A 48 -2.66 9.98 -1.10
C GLN A 48 -2.87 9.33 -2.46
N CYS A 49 -4.04 9.58 -3.06
CA CYS A 49 -4.33 9.18 -4.44
C CYS A 49 -3.38 9.88 -5.39
N THR A 50 -2.65 9.13 -6.22
CA THR A 50 -1.69 9.73 -7.18
C THR A 50 -2.37 10.46 -8.34
N HIS A 51 -3.68 10.26 -8.54
CA HIS A 51 -4.45 10.92 -9.59
C HIS A 51 -5.04 12.26 -9.12
N CYS A 52 -5.90 12.24 -8.09
CA CYS A 52 -6.61 13.43 -7.61
C CYS A 52 -5.97 14.11 -6.40
N GLN A 53 -4.85 13.58 -5.90
CA GLN A 53 -4.11 14.08 -4.72
C GLN A 53 -4.92 14.14 -3.44
N THR A 54 -6.08 13.47 -3.39
CA THR A 54 -6.88 13.40 -2.18
C THR A 54 -6.25 12.45 -1.18
N GLU A 55 -6.21 12.90 0.07
CA GLU A 55 -5.68 12.14 1.19
C GLU A 55 -6.76 11.32 1.87
N ARG A 56 -6.41 10.10 2.28
CA ARG A 56 -7.30 9.17 2.96
C ARG A 56 -6.52 8.37 3.99
N LYS A 57 -7.18 8.11 5.11
CA LYS A 57 -6.72 7.15 6.11
C LYS A 57 -6.93 5.72 5.63
N TRP A 58 -5.90 4.90 5.80
CA TRP A 58 -5.90 3.48 5.49
C TRP A 58 -5.47 2.69 6.72
N MET A 59 -6.08 1.52 6.94
CA MET A 59 -5.69 0.64 8.04
C MET A 59 -5.03 -0.60 7.46
N ASP A 60 -3.72 -0.73 7.70
CA ASP A 60 -2.94 -1.91 7.33
C ASP A 60 -2.96 -2.91 8.49
N TRP A 61 -3.63 -4.03 8.28
CA TRP A 61 -3.79 -5.06 9.31
C TRP A 61 -2.56 -5.97 9.31
N THR A 62 -1.76 -5.88 10.36
CA THR A 62 -0.67 -6.83 10.55
C THR A 62 -1.26 -8.13 11.09
N PRO A 63 -1.19 -9.26 10.36
CA PRO A 63 -1.67 -10.52 10.91
C PRO A 63 -0.84 -10.84 12.16
N THR A 64 -1.51 -11.05 13.30
CA THR A 64 -0.85 -11.51 14.51
C THR A 64 -0.21 -12.85 14.20
N LYS A 65 1.14 -12.92 14.18
CA LYS A 65 1.83 -14.21 14.15
C LYS A 65 1.26 -15.04 15.31
N PRO A 66 0.70 -16.23 15.06
CA PRO A 66 0.36 -17.11 16.16
C PRO A 66 1.65 -17.31 16.95
N LYS A 67 1.62 -16.99 18.26
CA LYS A 67 2.72 -17.31 19.16
C LYS A 67 2.98 -18.81 19.00
N GLY A 68 4.07 -19.15 18.32
CA GLY A 68 4.52 -20.53 18.25
C GLY A 68 4.67 -21.03 19.67
N GLN A 69 4.00 -22.14 19.99
CA GLN A 69 4.23 -22.89 21.22
C GLN A 69 5.73 -23.17 21.31
N GLU A 70 6.41 -22.53 22.26
CA GLU A 70 7.67 -23.06 22.78
C GLU A 70 7.35 -24.42 23.39
N ASN A 71 8.05 -25.46 22.92
CA ASN A 71 7.98 -26.82 23.44
C ASN A 71 9.37 -27.23 23.92
#